data_AF-A0A1H0WY64-F1
#
_entry.id   AF-A0A1H0WY64-F1
#
_cell.length_a   1.000
_cell.length_b   1.000
_cell.length_c   1.000
_cell.angle_alpha   90.00
_cell.angle_beta   90.00
_cell.angle_gamma   90.00
#
_symmetry.space_group_name_H-M   'P 1'
#
loop_
_entity.id
_entity.type
_entity.pdbx_description
1 polymer ?
#
loop_
_entity_poly.entity_id
_entity_poly.type
_entity_poly.pdbx_seq_one_letter_code
_entity_poly.pdbx_strand_id
1 'polypeptide(L)'
;MACDANSVNVLGWDVEFVPTDNPLEFCYLVTAVNPTSGLSHLIIGLDCPEEFIESLDCEDVTLTVTPVNSDEEIEFTCTIVDNLNMQNPILGIKFDNIEGFEEAGGVATFCITFDAEFAELIFQGCVEVSTAGGGDAAASGITIPGPSCKPPVTTTPAVTTTPAVTTTPAVTTTPAVTTTPAVTTTPPPPCPIANPQTCCQIMLEGKTQLVGPALYDPENPELYPITHTKTVEAAIEGVCPEKVVICGVIRKEINYLMLNDQGEIVPGVTYDDFPFQCFIDRDDANEGDEFDIVGAAILCDVFAHPTNFGTHTEFDSPVAWRFVEKEIVKICIRKKLLG
;
A
#
# COMPACT_ATOMS: atom_id res chain seq x y z
N MET A 1 -18.68 0.87 1.25
CA MET A 1 -19.08 2.12 0.55
C MET A 1 -19.99 1.69 -0.58
N ALA A 2 -21.10 2.37 -0.85
CA ALA A 2 -21.93 2.05 -2.02
C ALA A 2 -21.48 2.94 -3.18
N CYS A 3 -21.26 2.36 -4.36
CA CYS A 3 -20.95 3.12 -5.56
C CYS A 3 -22.20 3.85 -6.07
N ASP A 4 -22.03 4.89 -6.88
CA ASP A 4 -23.14 5.74 -7.32
C ASP A 4 -24.11 4.99 -8.25
N ALA A 5 -23.59 4.08 -9.07
CA ALA A 5 -24.36 3.28 -10.01
C ALA A 5 -23.69 1.93 -10.30
N ASN A 6 -24.41 1.01 -10.95
CA ASN A 6 -23.83 -0.19 -11.57
C ASN A 6 -23.45 0.03 -13.03
N SER A 7 -23.88 1.15 -13.63
CA SER A 7 -23.61 1.50 -15.02
C SER A 7 -23.39 2.99 -15.19
N VAL A 8 -22.56 3.38 -16.15
CA VAL A 8 -22.24 4.78 -16.44
C VAL A 8 -22.14 5.02 -17.94
N ASN A 9 -22.67 6.16 -18.40
CA ASN A 9 -22.50 6.62 -19.77
C ASN A 9 -21.35 7.64 -19.84
N VAL A 10 -20.34 7.40 -20.67
CA VAL A 10 -19.18 8.29 -20.83
C VAL A 10 -18.89 8.48 -22.32
N LEU A 11 -19.03 9.71 -22.82
CA LEU A 11 -18.73 10.10 -24.22
C LEU A 11 -19.23 9.11 -25.30
N GLY A 12 -20.43 8.55 -25.13
CA GLY A 12 -20.99 7.61 -26.11
C GLY A 12 -20.67 6.14 -25.85
N TRP A 13 -20.23 5.80 -24.64
CA TRP A 13 -20.06 4.44 -24.15
C TRP A 13 -20.98 4.19 -22.96
N ASP A 14 -21.74 3.12 -22.97
CA ASP A 14 -22.41 2.60 -21.78
C ASP A 14 -21.52 1.50 -21.18
N VAL A 15 -21.07 1.69 -19.94
CA VAL A 15 -20.22 0.75 -19.21
C VAL A 15 -20.98 0.23 -18.00
N GLU A 16 -21.25 -1.07 -17.95
CA GLU A 16 -21.99 -1.74 -16.87
C GLU A 16 -21.10 -2.77 -16.18
N PHE A 17 -21.01 -2.72 -14.85
CA PHE A 17 -20.29 -3.71 -14.06
C PHE A 17 -21.02 -5.06 -14.06
N VAL A 18 -20.30 -6.13 -14.38
CA VAL A 18 -20.79 -7.50 -14.42
C VAL A 18 -20.17 -8.28 -13.25
N PRO A 19 -20.95 -8.66 -12.22
CA PRO A 19 -20.43 -9.44 -11.10
C PRO A 19 -19.88 -10.80 -11.54
N THR A 20 -18.76 -11.20 -10.94
CA THR A 20 -18.08 -12.48 -11.17
C THR A 20 -18.03 -13.28 -9.87
N ASP A 21 -17.78 -14.59 -9.99
CA ASP A 21 -17.53 -15.46 -8.82
C ASP A 21 -16.06 -15.36 -8.33
N ASN A 22 -15.17 -14.81 -9.16
CA ASN A 22 -13.76 -14.62 -8.83
C ASN A 22 -13.53 -13.21 -8.24
N PRO A 23 -13.12 -13.08 -6.97
CA PRO A 23 -12.95 -11.77 -6.32
C PRO A 23 -11.83 -10.91 -6.91
N LEU A 24 -10.97 -11.48 -7.77
CA LEU A 24 -9.87 -10.79 -8.44
C LEU A 24 -10.21 -10.39 -9.88
N GLU A 25 -11.40 -10.76 -10.35
CA GLU A 25 -11.85 -10.54 -11.72
C GLU A 25 -12.94 -9.47 -11.74
N PHE A 26 -12.67 -8.36 -12.44
CA PHE A 26 -13.59 -7.24 -12.57
C PHE A 26 -14.05 -7.13 -14.02
N CYS A 27 -15.30 -7.53 -14.29
CA CYS A 27 -15.86 -7.52 -15.64
C CYS A 27 -16.78 -6.32 -15.87
N TYR A 28 -16.72 -5.78 -17.08
CA TYR A 28 -17.50 -4.65 -17.55
C TYR A 28 -18.09 -4.95 -18.92
N LEU A 29 -19.41 -4.88 -19.06
CA LEU A 29 -20.09 -4.87 -20.34
C LEU A 29 -20.01 -3.46 -20.92
N VAL A 30 -19.31 -3.30 -22.03
CA VAL A 30 -19.14 -2.01 -22.71
C VAL A 30 -19.93 -2.04 -24.02
N THR A 31 -20.84 -1.07 -24.15
CA THR A 31 -21.69 -0.88 -25.33
C THR A 31 -21.39 0.46 -25.97
N ALA A 32 -21.03 0.47 -27.25
CA ALA A 32 -20.93 1.68 -28.06
C ALA A 32 -22.32 2.24 -28.32
N VAL A 33 -22.59 3.44 -27.80
CA VAL A 33 -23.82 4.19 -28.12
C VAL A 33 -23.73 4.79 -29.54
N ASN A 34 -22.51 5.09 -30.01
CA ASN A 34 -22.23 5.45 -31.40
C ASN A 34 -20.98 4.70 -31.92
N PRO A 35 -21.08 3.91 -32.99
CA PRO A 35 -20.01 3.02 -33.45
C PRO A 35 -18.80 3.73 -34.08
N THR A 36 -18.78 5.07 -34.15
CA THR A 36 -17.68 5.84 -34.77
C THR A 36 -16.59 6.26 -33.79
N SER A 37 -16.79 6.08 -32.48
CA SER A 37 -15.75 6.31 -31.49
C SER A 37 -14.94 5.03 -31.32
N GLY A 38 -13.65 5.06 -31.62
CA GLY A 38 -12.74 3.97 -31.27
C GLY A 38 -12.61 3.83 -29.75
N LEU A 39 -12.37 2.62 -29.27
CA LEU A 39 -12.20 2.31 -27.84
C LEU A 39 -10.85 2.72 -27.25
N SER A 40 -9.93 3.25 -28.06
CA SER A 40 -8.54 3.60 -27.72
C SER A 40 -8.36 4.64 -26.60
N HIS A 41 -9.46 5.03 -25.96
CA HIS A 41 -9.51 6.07 -24.95
C HIS A 41 -10.29 5.65 -23.72
N LEU A 42 -10.89 4.45 -23.65
CA LEU A 42 -11.60 4.00 -22.46
C LEU A 42 -10.60 3.70 -21.34
N ILE A 43 -10.86 4.26 -20.15
CA ILE A 43 -10.09 3.99 -18.95
C ILE A 43 -11.03 3.56 -17.84
N ILE A 44 -10.68 2.45 -17.19
CA ILE A 44 -11.28 2.03 -15.93
C ILE A 44 -10.32 2.42 -14.81
N GLY A 45 -10.79 3.23 -13.88
CA GLY A 45 -9.98 3.70 -12.75
C GLY A 45 -9.60 2.58 -11.78
N LEU A 46 -8.57 2.82 -10.99
CA LEU A 46 -8.14 2.01 -9.85
C LEU A 46 -8.22 2.87 -8.59
N ASP A 47 -8.99 2.47 -7.57
CA ASP A 47 -9.01 3.16 -6.27
C ASP A 47 -7.89 2.63 -5.36
N CYS A 48 -6.65 2.88 -5.77
CA CYS A 48 -5.44 2.41 -5.10
C CYS A 48 -4.46 3.56 -4.81
N PRO A 49 -3.56 3.41 -3.81
CA PRO A 49 -2.45 4.34 -3.63
C PRO A 49 -1.55 4.41 -4.87
N GLU A 50 -0.96 5.57 -5.12
CA GLU A 50 -0.02 5.80 -6.23
C GLU A 50 1.13 4.78 -6.23
N GLU A 51 1.70 4.46 -5.07
CA GLU A 51 2.75 3.44 -4.90
C GLU A 51 2.35 2.07 -5.45
N PHE A 52 1.09 1.66 -5.29
CA PHE A 52 0.59 0.39 -5.80
C PHE A 52 0.56 0.39 -7.32
N ILE A 53 0.15 1.51 -7.90
CA ILE A 53 -0.04 1.66 -9.34
C ILE A 53 1.32 1.81 -10.04
N GLU A 54 2.29 2.48 -9.41
CA GLU A 54 3.68 2.53 -9.86
C GLU A 54 4.35 1.13 -9.87
N SER A 55 3.89 0.22 -8.99
CA SER A 55 4.39 -1.15 -8.94
C SER A 55 3.69 -2.13 -9.88
N LEU A 56 2.56 -1.71 -10.47
CA LEU A 56 1.76 -2.56 -11.34
C LEU A 56 2.32 -2.47 -12.76
N ASP A 57 2.58 -3.61 -13.39
CA ASP A 57 2.90 -3.69 -14.82
C ASP A 57 1.76 -4.39 -15.58
N CYS A 58 1.76 -4.27 -16.91
CA CYS A 58 0.77 -4.96 -17.75
C CYS A 58 0.91 -6.48 -17.70
N GLU A 59 2.07 -7.00 -17.28
CA GLU A 59 2.28 -8.43 -17.03
C GLU A 59 1.50 -8.94 -15.80
N ASP A 60 1.22 -8.06 -14.84
CA ASP A 60 0.49 -8.37 -13.59
C ASP A 60 -1.03 -8.39 -13.76
N VAL A 61 -1.51 -7.97 -14.93
CA VAL A 61 -2.93 -7.82 -15.24
C VAL A 61 -3.26 -8.62 -16.48
N THR A 62 -4.00 -9.71 -16.29
CA THR A 62 -4.60 -10.43 -17.41
C THR A 62 -5.90 -9.74 -17.79
N LEU A 63 -5.92 -9.17 -18.99
CA LEU A 63 -7.11 -8.58 -19.56
C LEU A 63 -7.72 -9.55 -20.57
N THR A 64 -9.03 -9.77 -20.51
CA THR A 64 -9.76 -10.55 -21.52
C THR A 64 -10.90 -9.72 -22.10
N VAL A 65 -11.07 -9.81 -23.43
CA VAL A 65 -12.14 -9.13 -24.15
C VAL A 65 -12.91 -10.16 -24.96
N THR A 66 -14.15 -10.38 -24.54
CA THR A 66 -15.04 -11.36 -25.18
C THR A 66 -16.16 -10.61 -25.91
N PRO A 67 -16.19 -10.64 -27.25
CA PRO A 67 -17.30 -10.10 -28.02
C PRO A 67 -18.59 -10.86 -27.67
N VAL A 68 -19.72 -10.16 -27.55
CA VAL A 68 -21.00 -10.84 -27.21
C VAL A 68 -21.45 -11.82 -28.30
N ASN A 69 -20.95 -11.66 -29.54
CA ASN A 69 -21.35 -12.45 -30.71
C ASN A 69 -20.20 -13.25 -31.37
N SER A 70 -19.03 -13.35 -30.72
CA SER A 70 -17.88 -14.10 -31.24
C SER A 70 -17.19 -14.89 -30.14
N ASP A 71 -16.76 -16.10 -30.46
CA ASP A 71 -15.91 -16.91 -29.58
C ASP A 71 -14.41 -16.60 -29.77
N GLU A 72 -14.07 -15.69 -30.70
CA GLU A 72 -12.68 -15.25 -30.92
C GLU A 72 -12.31 -14.14 -29.92
N GLU A 73 -11.20 -14.36 -29.20
CA GLU A 73 -10.58 -13.36 -28.34
C GLU A 73 -10.00 -12.24 -29.21
N ILE A 74 -10.22 -11.00 -28.79
CA ILE A 74 -9.63 -9.83 -29.45
C ILE A 74 -8.23 -9.58 -28.88
N GLU A 75 -7.25 -9.33 -29.75
CA GLU A 75 -5.94 -8.80 -29.34
C GLU A 75 -6.05 -7.30 -29.04
N PHE A 76 -5.44 -6.87 -27.93
CA PHE A 76 -5.36 -5.47 -27.54
C PHE A 76 -4.16 -5.24 -26.63
N THR A 77 -3.82 -3.97 -26.42
CA THR A 77 -2.71 -3.56 -25.56
C THR A 77 -3.26 -2.84 -24.33
N CYS A 78 -2.72 -3.19 -23.17
CA CYS A 78 -2.92 -2.45 -21.92
C CYS A 78 -1.90 -1.32 -21.84
N THR A 79 -2.30 -0.17 -21.32
CA THR A 79 -1.37 0.82 -20.77
C THR A 79 -1.87 1.23 -19.39
N ILE A 80 -1.02 1.13 -18.37
CA ILE A 80 -1.30 1.72 -17.06
C ILE A 80 -1.05 3.23 -17.19
N VAL A 81 -2.08 4.01 -16.92
CA VAL A 81 -2.04 5.46 -17.09
C VAL A 81 -2.10 6.15 -15.75
N ASP A 82 -1.14 7.05 -15.55
CA ASP A 82 -1.17 8.03 -14.50
C ASP A 82 -1.69 9.36 -15.06
N ASN A 83 -2.70 9.90 -14.38
CA ASN A 83 -3.09 11.30 -14.48
C ASN A 83 -3.59 11.79 -15.85
N LEU A 84 -4.82 11.42 -16.19
CA LEU A 84 -5.47 11.90 -17.42
C LEU A 84 -6.23 13.23 -17.27
N ASN A 85 -6.37 13.76 -16.06
CA ASN A 85 -7.05 15.03 -15.82
C ASN A 85 -6.30 15.85 -14.75
N MET A 86 -5.81 17.02 -15.15
CA MET A 86 -5.07 17.96 -14.29
C MET A 86 -5.86 18.40 -13.04
N GLN A 87 -7.18 18.25 -13.01
CA GLN A 87 -8.02 18.61 -11.87
C GLN A 87 -8.31 17.42 -10.95
N ASN A 88 -8.43 16.20 -11.50
CA ASN A 88 -8.70 14.96 -10.77
C ASN A 88 -7.93 13.82 -11.46
N PRO A 89 -6.69 13.50 -11.05
CA PRO A 89 -5.94 12.41 -11.65
C PRO A 89 -6.72 11.10 -11.48
N ILE A 90 -7.13 10.52 -12.61
CA ILE A 90 -7.65 9.15 -12.63
C ILE A 90 -6.46 8.27 -12.96
N LEU A 91 -6.02 7.50 -11.96
CA LEU A 91 -5.10 6.38 -12.14
C LEU A 91 -5.93 5.19 -12.63
N GLY A 92 -5.51 4.53 -13.69
CA GLY A 92 -6.35 3.50 -14.29
C GLY A 92 -5.68 2.63 -15.32
N ILE A 93 -6.46 1.67 -15.82
CA ILE A 93 -6.09 0.79 -16.92
C ILE A 93 -6.73 1.36 -18.19
N LYS A 94 -5.89 1.77 -19.13
CA LYS A 94 -6.31 2.25 -20.45
C LYS A 94 -6.25 1.11 -21.46
N PHE A 95 -7.33 0.99 -22.23
CA PHE A 95 -7.43 0.01 -23.29
C PHE A 95 -7.04 0.64 -24.63
N ASP A 96 -6.04 0.08 -25.28
CA ASP A 96 -5.51 0.56 -26.55
C ASP A 96 -5.62 -0.50 -27.65
N ASN A 97 -5.77 -0.04 -28.90
CA ASN A 97 -5.74 -0.85 -30.13
C ASN A 97 -6.64 -2.11 -30.11
N ILE A 98 -7.92 -1.95 -29.74
CA ILE A 98 -8.89 -3.05 -29.78
C ILE A 98 -9.40 -3.21 -31.21
N GLU A 99 -8.71 -4.02 -32.00
CA GLU A 99 -9.11 -4.35 -33.37
C GLU A 99 -10.35 -5.27 -33.36
N GLY A 100 -11.28 -5.10 -34.31
CA GLY A 100 -12.46 -5.98 -34.42
C GLY A 100 -13.66 -5.65 -33.49
N PHE A 101 -13.54 -4.69 -32.57
CA PHE A 101 -14.68 -4.30 -31.72
C PHE A 101 -15.86 -3.71 -32.50
N GLU A 102 -15.59 -2.96 -33.58
CA GLU A 102 -16.64 -2.46 -34.48
C GLU A 102 -17.35 -3.61 -35.21
N GLU A 103 -16.61 -4.65 -35.59
CA GLU A 103 -17.15 -5.85 -36.27
C GLU A 103 -18.03 -6.69 -35.32
N ALA A 104 -17.75 -6.66 -34.02
CA ALA A 104 -18.56 -7.28 -32.96
C ALA A 104 -19.92 -6.59 -32.72
N GLY A 105 -20.23 -5.51 -33.44
CA GLY A 105 -21.45 -4.72 -33.25
C GLY A 105 -21.35 -3.72 -32.10
N GLY A 106 -20.13 -3.41 -31.66
CA GLY A 106 -19.89 -2.42 -30.61
C GLY A 106 -20.28 -2.87 -29.21
N VAL A 107 -20.33 -4.19 -28.95
CA VAL A 107 -20.62 -4.73 -27.61
C VAL A 107 -19.60 -5.81 -27.25
N ALA A 108 -18.87 -5.61 -26.17
CA ALA A 108 -17.95 -6.61 -25.63
C ALA A 108 -17.89 -6.55 -24.10
N THR A 109 -17.51 -7.67 -23.50
CA THR A 109 -17.22 -7.76 -22.08
C THR A 109 -15.71 -7.67 -21.86
N PHE A 110 -15.29 -6.72 -21.04
CA PHE A 110 -13.91 -6.46 -20.65
C PHE A 110 -13.71 -6.96 -19.24
N CYS A 111 -12.88 -7.97 -19.03
CA CYS A 111 -12.54 -8.47 -17.71
C CYS A 111 -11.09 -8.16 -17.37
N ILE A 112 -10.90 -7.63 -16.16
CA ILE A 112 -9.59 -7.31 -15.59
C ILE A 112 -9.32 -8.32 -14.48
N THR A 113 -8.33 -9.17 -14.66
CA THR A 113 -7.90 -10.15 -13.65
C THR A 113 -6.50 -9.80 -13.17
N PHE A 114 -6.35 -9.61 -11.87
CA PHE A 114 -5.04 -9.37 -11.26
C PHE A 114 -4.38 -10.69 -10.86
N ASP A 115 -3.04 -10.75 -10.94
CA ASP A 115 -2.30 -11.92 -10.49
C ASP A 115 -2.55 -12.21 -8.99
N ALA A 116 -2.44 -13.48 -8.62
CA ALA A 116 -2.69 -13.99 -7.27
C ALA A 116 -1.80 -13.34 -6.20
N GLU A 117 -0.64 -12.80 -6.58
CA GLU A 117 0.25 -12.06 -5.67
C GLU A 117 -0.39 -10.76 -5.17
N PHE A 118 -1.33 -10.18 -5.93
CA PHE A 118 -2.08 -8.97 -5.56
C PHE A 118 -3.41 -9.28 -4.88
N ALA A 119 -3.75 -10.56 -4.68
CA ALA A 119 -5.05 -10.98 -4.19
C ALA A 119 -5.40 -10.47 -2.78
N GLU A 120 -4.39 -10.23 -1.95
CA GLU A 120 -4.57 -9.71 -0.59
C GLU A 120 -4.68 -8.18 -0.56
N LEU A 121 -4.34 -7.51 -1.66
CA LEU A 121 -4.27 -6.05 -1.77
C LEU A 121 -5.45 -5.46 -2.51
N ILE A 122 -6.11 -6.23 -3.37
CA ILE A 122 -7.24 -5.76 -4.19
C ILE A 122 -8.58 -6.28 -3.64
N PHE A 123 -9.51 -5.35 -3.53
CA PHE A 123 -10.89 -5.57 -3.13
C PHE A 123 -11.84 -4.91 -4.13
N GLN A 124 -13.12 -5.29 -4.07
CA GLN A 124 -14.17 -4.57 -4.75
C GLN A 124 -14.48 -3.25 -4.03
N GLY A 125 -14.16 -2.13 -4.67
CA GLY A 125 -14.54 -0.78 -4.28
C GLY A 125 -15.28 -0.04 -5.40
N CYS A 126 -15.09 1.28 -5.47
CA CYS A 126 -15.76 2.14 -6.42
C CYS A 126 -14.73 2.90 -7.26
N VAL A 127 -14.85 2.82 -8.58
CA VAL A 127 -13.91 3.38 -9.54
C VAL A 127 -14.62 4.32 -10.51
N GLU A 128 -13.90 5.31 -11.01
CA GLU A 128 -14.40 6.18 -12.08
C GLU A 128 -14.09 5.60 -13.45
N VAL A 129 -14.99 5.82 -14.40
CA VAL A 129 -14.77 5.51 -15.82
C VAL A 129 -14.54 6.81 -16.56
N SER A 130 -13.50 6.81 -17.39
CA SER A 130 -13.04 7.99 -18.11
C SER A 130 -12.83 7.68 -19.58
N THR A 131 -12.87 8.74 -20.39
CA THR A 131 -12.38 8.71 -21.77
C THR A 131 -11.38 9.84 -21.98
N ALA A 132 -10.20 9.52 -22.52
CA ALA A 132 -9.15 10.52 -22.79
C ALA A 132 -8.73 10.50 -24.27
N GLY A 133 -9.53 11.14 -25.13
CA GLY A 133 -9.24 11.35 -26.54
C GLY A 133 -8.88 12.80 -26.85
N GLY A 134 -7.65 13.05 -27.34
CA GLY A 134 -7.34 14.27 -28.08
C GLY A 134 -7.39 15.61 -27.32
N GLY A 135 -7.08 15.63 -26.02
CA GLY A 135 -6.84 16.86 -25.25
C GLY A 135 -7.95 17.28 -24.27
N ASP A 136 -9.14 16.70 -24.37
CA ASP A 136 -10.24 16.93 -23.43
C ASP A 136 -10.63 15.59 -22.78
N ALA A 137 -9.99 15.26 -21.64
CA ALA A 137 -10.41 14.13 -20.83
C ALA A 137 -11.75 14.44 -20.17
N ALA A 138 -12.77 13.62 -20.43
CA ALA A 138 -14.05 13.71 -19.75
C ALA A 138 -14.17 12.56 -18.76
N ALA A 139 -14.15 12.90 -17.46
CA ALA A 139 -14.54 12.00 -16.39
C ALA A 139 -16.07 12.04 -16.23
N SER A 140 -16.69 10.89 -15.99
CA SER A 140 -18.13 10.82 -15.74
C SER A 140 -18.54 11.50 -14.42
N GLY A 141 -17.62 11.55 -13.45
CA GLY A 141 -17.91 11.91 -12.06
C GLY A 141 -18.90 10.95 -11.36
N ILE A 142 -19.12 9.77 -11.96
CA ILE A 142 -19.98 8.70 -11.45
C ILE A 142 -19.10 7.50 -11.20
N THR A 143 -19.14 6.97 -9.98
CA THR A 143 -18.40 5.77 -9.62
C THR A 143 -19.23 4.50 -9.85
N ILE A 144 -18.61 3.47 -10.41
CA ILE A 144 -19.16 2.11 -10.56
C ILE A 144 -18.30 1.10 -9.77
N PRO A 145 -18.77 -0.12 -9.50
CA PRO A 145 -17.95 -1.11 -8.82
C PRO A 145 -16.67 -1.44 -9.61
N GLY A 146 -15.56 -1.62 -8.91
CA GLY A 146 -14.28 -1.96 -9.53
C GLY A 146 -13.16 -2.21 -8.53
N PRO A 147 -11.91 -2.35 -9.01
CA PRO A 147 -10.76 -2.64 -8.18
C PRO A 147 -10.40 -1.47 -7.24
N SER A 148 -10.18 -1.79 -5.97
CA SER A 148 -9.79 -0.85 -4.91
C SER A 148 -8.84 -1.50 -3.94
N CYS A 149 -7.84 -0.74 -3.47
CA CYS A 149 -6.91 -1.20 -2.44
C CYS A 149 -7.38 -0.84 -1.03
N LYS A 150 -8.59 -0.28 -0.89
CA LYS A 150 -9.19 0.00 0.41
C LYS A 150 -9.91 -1.24 0.90
N PRO A 151 -9.52 -1.82 2.05
CA PRO A 151 -10.22 -2.97 2.59
C PRO A 151 -11.69 -2.59 2.85
N PRO A 152 -12.65 -3.50 2.57
CA PRO A 152 -14.04 -3.24 2.84
C PRO A 152 -14.22 -2.94 4.32
N VAL A 153 -14.79 -1.77 4.64
CA VAL A 153 -15.10 -1.42 6.02
C VAL A 153 -16.14 -2.41 6.53
N THR A 154 -15.71 -3.40 7.30
CA THR A 154 -16.61 -4.30 8.01
C THR A 154 -17.36 -3.46 9.02
N THR A 155 -18.62 -3.13 8.70
CA THR A 155 -19.51 -2.54 9.69
C THR A 155 -19.71 -3.59 10.77
N THR A 156 -19.23 -3.29 11.98
CA THR A 156 -19.44 -4.13 13.16
C THR A 156 -20.94 -4.43 13.24
N PRO A 157 -21.36 -5.71 13.19
CA PRO A 157 -22.78 -6.03 13.27
C PRO A 157 -23.35 -5.42 14.54
N ALA A 158 -24.40 -4.60 14.39
CA ALA A 158 -25.08 -4.00 15.51
C ALA A 158 -25.57 -5.12 16.45
N VAL A 159 -24.96 -5.21 17.62
CA VAL A 159 -25.39 -6.14 18.68
C VAL A 159 -26.71 -5.61 19.23
N THR A 160 -27.82 -6.07 18.64
CA THR A 160 -29.16 -5.82 19.15
C THR A 160 -29.40 -6.74 20.36
N THR A 161 -28.95 -6.33 21.54
CA THR A 161 -29.38 -6.96 22.80
C THR A 161 -30.21 -6.00 23.61
N THR A 162 -31.54 -6.10 23.45
CA THR A 162 -32.49 -5.61 24.44
C THR A 162 -33.16 -6.82 25.09
N PRO A 163 -32.69 -7.30 26.25
CA PRO A 163 -33.50 -8.20 27.05
C PRO A 163 -34.60 -7.39 27.76
N ALA A 164 -35.85 -7.77 27.51
CA ALA A 164 -36.99 -7.29 28.26
C ALA A 164 -36.90 -7.76 29.72
N VAL A 165 -36.75 -6.82 30.66
CA VAL A 165 -36.84 -7.10 32.09
C VAL A 165 -38.28 -6.88 32.53
N THR A 166 -38.97 -7.99 32.82
CA THR A 166 -40.28 -8.01 33.46
C THR A 166 -40.12 -7.75 34.97
N THR A 167 -40.96 -6.87 35.50
CA THR A 167 -41.06 -6.45 36.91
C THR A 167 -41.63 -7.55 37.82
N THR A 168 -41.32 -7.50 39.13
CA THR A 168 -42.27 -7.60 40.29
C THR A 168 -41.51 -7.37 41.63
N PRO A 169 -42.10 -6.67 42.65
CA PRO A 169 -41.44 -6.28 43.91
C PRO A 169 -41.82 -7.14 45.15
N ALA A 170 -40.96 -7.20 46.18
CA ALA A 170 -41.29 -7.49 47.60
C ALA A 170 -40.05 -7.22 48.49
N VAL A 171 -40.05 -6.21 49.38
CA VAL A 171 -40.43 -6.24 50.82
C VAL A 171 -39.37 -6.90 51.75
N THR A 172 -38.69 -6.01 52.50
CA THR A 172 -38.34 -6.03 53.95
C THR A 172 -37.60 -7.23 54.57
N THR A 173 -36.40 -7.01 55.14
CA THR A 173 -36.15 -6.87 56.60
C THR A 173 -34.64 -7.00 56.92
N THR A 174 -34.18 -6.10 57.79
CA THR A 174 -32.89 -6.13 58.48
C THR A 174 -32.85 -7.30 59.47
N PRO A 175 -31.69 -7.96 59.64
CA PRO A 175 -31.09 -7.91 60.97
C PRO A 175 -29.58 -7.64 60.93
N ALA A 176 -29.16 -6.79 61.86
CA ALA A 176 -27.76 -6.57 62.19
C ALA A 176 -27.14 -7.86 62.73
N VAL A 177 -26.03 -8.29 62.13
CA VAL A 177 -25.08 -9.22 62.75
C VAL A 177 -23.71 -8.57 62.69
N THR A 178 -23.36 -7.92 63.80
CA THR A 178 -22.00 -7.46 64.08
C THR A 178 -21.18 -8.68 64.49
N THR A 179 -20.40 -9.20 63.56
CA THR A 179 -19.26 -10.05 63.91
C THR A 179 -18.02 -9.39 63.35
N THR A 180 -17.11 -9.02 64.25
CA THR A 180 -15.83 -8.41 63.94
C THR A 180 -14.80 -9.54 63.84
N PRO A 181 -14.39 -9.99 62.64
CA PRO A 181 -13.21 -10.81 62.51
C PRO A 181 -12.00 -9.89 62.63
N ALA A 182 -11.17 -10.11 63.65
CA ALA A 182 -9.82 -9.58 63.68
C ALA A 182 -9.01 -10.30 62.58
N VAL A 183 -9.10 -9.78 61.35
CA VAL A 183 -8.22 -10.21 60.25
C VAL A 183 -6.94 -9.39 60.38
N THR A 184 -5.91 -9.98 60.97
CA THR A 184 -4.55 -9.47 60.89
C THR A 184 -4.05 -9.75 59.48
N THR A 185 -4.41 -8.89 58.52
CA THR A 185 -3.88 -8.93 57.17
C THR A 185 -2.48 -8.33 57.19
N THR A 186 -1.46 -9.17 57.32
CA THR A 186 -0.13 -8.80 56.82
C THR A 186 -0.30 -8.55 55.32
N PRO A 187 0.04 -7.36 54.79
CA PRO A 187 -0.09 -7.09 53.36
C PRO A 187 0.75 -8.14 52.61
N PRO A 188 0.22 -8.80 51.57
CA PRO A 188 1.06 -9.62 50.71
C PRO A 188 2.21 -8.75 50.19
N PRO A 189 3.42 -9.30 50.05
CA PRO A 189 4.54 -8.56 49.48
C PRO A 189 4.09 -7.93 48.15
N PRO A 190 4.42 -6.66 47.91
CA PRO A 190 4.00 -5.98 46.70
C PRO A 190 4.45 -6.80 45.50
N CYS A 191 3.52 -7.13 44.60
CA CYS A 191 3.84 -7.81 43.36
C CYS A 191 4.91 -6.99 42.62
N PRO A 192 5.94 -7.64 42.04
CA PRO A 192 6.92 -6.91 41.23
C PRO A 192 6.16 -6.16 40.14
N ILE A 193 6.31 -4.84 40.10
CA ILE A 193 5.72 -3.98 39.09
C ILE A 193 6.23 -4.50 37.75
N ALA A 194 5.31 -4.97 36.90
CA ALA A 194 5.67 -5.43 35.57
C ALA A 194 6.28 -4.24 34.81
N ASN A 195 7.52 -4.39 34.34
CA ASN A 195 8.19 -3.42 33.47
C ASN A 195 8.30 -4.03 32.06
N PRO A 196 7.19 -4.09 31.31
CA PRO A 196 7.18 -4.74 30.02
C PRO A 196 8.06 -3.98 29.04
N GLN A 197 8.70 -4.75 28.16
CA GLN A 197 9.30 -4.23 26.94
C GLN A 197 8.20 -4.04 25.91
N THR A 198 8.17 -2.85 25.31
CA THR A 198 7.20 -2.46 24.27
C THR A 198 7.98 -1.97 23.07
N CYS A 199 7.43 -2.15 21.87
CA CYS A 199 8.15 -1.83 20.63
C CYS A 199 7.23 -1.12 19.63
N CYS A 200 7.80 -0.24 18.81
CA CYS A 200 7.20 0.23 17.56
C CYS A 200 7.78 -0.58 16.39
N GLN A 201 7.00 -0.74 15.33
CA GLN A 201 7.47 -1.23 14.04
C GLN A 201 7.03 -0.24 12.97
N ILE A 202 7.93 0.12 12.07
CA ILE A 202 7.66 1.07 10.99
C ILE A 202 8.23 0.51 9.69
N MET A 203 7.50 0.76 8.60
CA MET A 203 7.96 0.53 7.25
C MET A 203 8.60 1.81 6.73
N LEU A 204 9.80 1.72 6.18
CA LEU A 204 10.52 2.85 5.62
C LEU A 204 10.86 2.54 4.16
N GLU A 205 10.66 3.54 3.30
CA GLU A 205 11.03 3.48 1.90
C GLU A 205 12.12 4.52 1.62
N GLY A 206 13.22 4.08 1.03
CA GLY A 206 14.39 4.89 0.75
C GLY A 206 14.69 4.94 -0.74
N LYS A 207 15.02 6.13 -1.25
CA LYS A 207 15.46 6.36 -2.62
C LYS A 207 16.81 7.09 -2.58
N THR A 208 17.89 6.41 -2.96
CA THR A 208 19.23 7.00 -2.98
C THR A 208 19.70 7.25 -4.40
N GLN A 209 20.12 8.49 -4.67
CA GLN A 209 20.80 8.84 -5.92
C GLN A 209 22.25 8.37 -5.86
N LEU A 210 22.69 7.62 -6.87
CA LEU A 210 24.09 7.20 -6.98
C LEU A 210 24.92 8.33 -7.60
N VAL A 211 26.06 8.64 -6.98
CA VAL A 211 27.00 9.67 -7.45
C VAL A 211 28.04 9.01 -8.34
N GLY A 212 27.77 9.05 -9.64
CA GLY A 212 28.35 8.12 -10.60
C GLY A 212 27.38 6.95 -10.76
N PRO A 213 26.90 6.66 -11.98
CA PRO A 213 25.91 5.62 -12.16
C PRO A 213 26.58 4.25 -11.98
N ALA A 214 25.92 3.36 -11.24
CA ALA A 214 26.43 2.01 -11.03
C ALA A 214 26.34 1.23 -12.34
N LEU A 215 27.39 0.50 -12.70
CA LEU A 215 27.33 -0.50 -13.74
C LEU A 215 26.27 -1.54 -13.37
N TYR A 216 25.49 -1.95 -14.36
CA TYR A 216 24.43 -2.92 -14.18
C TYR A 216 24.29 -3.77 -15.43
N ASP A 217 24.13 -5.08 -15.26
CA ASP A 217 23.88 -6.00 -16.36
C ASP A 217 22.54 -6.72 -16.08
N PRO A 218 21.49 -6.50 -16.88
CA PRO A 218 20.18 -7.13 -16.67
C PRO A 218 20.22 -8.64 -16.89
N GLU A 219 21.13 -9.15 -17.74
CA GLU A 219 21.26 -10.58 -18.01
C GLU A 219 22.14 -11.26 -16.96
N ASN A 220 23.06 -10.50 -16.33
CA ASN A 220 23.95 -11.01 -15.28
C ASN A 220 24.20 -10.01 -14.14
N PRO A 221 23.22 -9.79 -13.23
CA PRO A 221 23.33 -8.80 -12.16
C PRO A 221 24.50 -9.03 -11.19
N GLU A 222 25.00 -10.28 -11.07
CA GLU A 222 26.15 -10.62 -10.23
C GLU A 222 27.48 -10.10 -10.77
N LEU A 223 27.54 -9.72 -12.05
CA LEU A 223 28.76 -9.18 -12.67
C LEU A 223 29.14 -7.82 -12.08
N TYR A 224 28.14 -7.00 -11.75
CA TYR A 224 28.31 -5.67 -11.17
C TYR A 224 27.47 -5.55 -9.89
N PRO A 225 27.91 -6.20 -8.79
CA PRO A 225 27.11 -6.28 -7.59
C PRO A 225 27.01 -4.90 -6.93
N ILE A 226 25.78 -4.53 -6.56
CA ILE A 226 25.49 -3.39 -5.70
C ILE A 226 25.19 -3.95 -4.31
N THR A 227 26.07 -3.65 -3.36
CA THR A 227 25.94 -4.11 -1.96
C THR A 227 25.68 -2.93 -1.05
N HIS A 228 25.04 -3.17 0.07
CA HIS A 228 24.78 -2.12 1.04
C HIS A 228 24.95 -2.63 2.46
N THR A 229 25.36 -1.73 3.35
CA THR A 229 25.39 -1.96 4.80
C THR A 229 24.60 -0.87 5.49
N LYS A 230 23.87 -1.25 6.54
CA LYS A 230 22.95 -0.36 7.24
C LYS A 230 23.16 -0.44 8.74
N THR A 231 23.00 0.68 9.41
CA THR A 231 22.99 0.77 10.88
C THR A 231 21.84 1.64 11.35
N VAL A 232 21.12 1.18 12.38
CA VAL A 232 20.01 1.93 12.97
C VAL A 232 20.49 2.65 14.23
N GLU A 233 20.30 3.96 14.26
CA GLU A 233 20.45 4.78 15.45
C GLU A 233 19.08 5.30 15.88
N ALA A 234 18.78 5.25 17.17
CA ALA A 234 17.51 5.74 17.70
C ALA A 234 17.73 6.41 19.06
N ALA A 235 16.91 7.40 19.37
CA ALA A 235 16.88 8.14 20.62
C ALA A 235 15.45 8.42 21.05
N ILE A 236 15.24 8.51 22.37
CA ILE A 236 13.97 9.02 22.92
C ILE A 236 13.95 10.53 22.69
N GLU A 237 13.00 11.00 21.88
CA GLU A 237 12.82 12.41 21.57
C GLU A 237 12.03 13.13 22.67
N GLY A 238 10.97 12.46 23.16
CA GLY A 238 10.10 13.02 24.18
C GLY A 238 9.18 11.97 24.80
N VAL A 239 8.69 12.28 25.99
CA VAL A 239 7.71 11.45 26.71
C VAL A 239 6.50 12.32 27.04
N CYS A 240 5.34 11.87 26.60
CA CYS A 240 4.05 12.48 26.89
C CYS A 240 3.20 11.48 27.70
N PRO A 241 2.10 11.93 28.32
CA PRO A 241 1.11 11.00 28.86
C PRO A 241 0.73 9.94 27.81
N GLU A 242 0.86 8.67 28.19
CA GLU A 242 0.51 7.50 27.38
C GLU A 242 1.39 7.23 26.14
N LYS A 243 2.41 8.07 25.88
CA LYS A 243 3.19 8.02 24.62
C LYS A 243 4.68 8.25 24.88
N VAL A 244 5.51 7.42 24.24
CA VAL A 244 6.96 7.66 24.14
C VAL A 244 7.30 7.90 22.67
N VAL A 245 7.83 9.08 22.36
CA VAL A 245 8.23 9.49 21.02
C VAL A 245 9.70 9.16 20.79
N ILE A 246 9.98 8.51 19.68
CA ILE A 246 11.30 8.03 19.30
C ILE A 246 11.65 8.65 17.94
N CYS A 247 12.82 9.26 17.85
CA CYS A 247 13.42 9.65 16.58
C CYS A 247 14.63 8.75 16.31
N GLY A 248 14.95 8.56 15.04
CA GLY A 248 16.11 7.78 14.65
C GLY A 248 16.54 8.05 13.23
N VAL A 249 17.65 7.43 12.85
CA VAL A 249 18.21 7.48 11.51
C VAL A 249 18.76 6.12 11.13
N ILE A 250 18.50 5.71 9.90
CA ILE A 250 19.16 4.57 9.28
C ILE A 250 20.30 5.14 8.45
N ARG A 251 21.52 4.87 8.89
CA ARG A 251 22.71 5.21 8.10
C ARG A 251 22.98 4.07 7.14
N LYS A 252 23.18 4.41 5.88
CA LYS A 252 23.45 3.46 4.81
C LYS A 252 24.75 3.79 4.10
N GLU A 253 25.49 2.74 3.79
CA GLU A 253 26.63 2.78 2.87
C GLU A 253 26.34 1.82 1.72
N ILE A 254 26.25 2.34 0.49
CA ILE A 254 26.10 1.57 -0.75
C ILE A 254 27.45 1.49 -1.45
N ASN A 255 27.90 0.28 -1.76
CA ASN A 255 29.11 -0.02 -2.50
C ASN A 255 28.75 -0.61 -3.87
N TYR A 256 29.34 -0.07 -4.95
CA TYR A 256 29.06 -0.47 -6.33
C TYR A 256 30.29 -0.28 -7.24
N LEU A 257 30.20 -0.73 -8.50
CA LEU A 257 31.20 -0.46 -9.53
C LEU A 257 30.69 0.59 -10.50
N MET A 258 31.55 1.49 -10.95
CA MET A 258 31.23 2.55 -11.92
C MET A 258 32.37 2.75 -12.91
N LEU A 259 32.12 3.51 -13.99
CA LEU A 259 33.17 3.92 -14.93
C LEU A 259 33.71 5.30 -14.54
N ASN A 260 35.03 5.47 -14.58
CA ASN A 260 35.65 6.79 -14.47
C ASN A 260 35.67 7.52 -15.84
N ASP A 261 36.19 8.75 -15.87
CA ASP A 261 36.31 9.56 -17.10
C ASP A 261 37.17 8.91 -18.20
N GLN A 262 37.93 7.85 -17.88
CA GLN A 262 38.76 7.09 -18.79
C GLN A 262 38.10 5.78 -19.26
N GLY A 263 36.90 5.46 -18.77
CA GLY A 263 36.20 4.21 -19.06
C GLY A 263 36.75 3.01 -18.29
N GLU A 264 37.52 3.24 -17.22
CA GLU A 264 38.01 2.18 -16.34
C GLU A 264 36.99 1.90 -15.24
N ILE A 265 36.81 0.61 -14.91
CA ILE A 265 35.92 0.19 -13.82
C ILE A 265 36.60 0.48 -12.49
N VAL A 266 35.95 1.29 -11.66
CA VAL A 266 36.40 1.70 -10.33
C VAL A 266 35.31 1.50 -9.28
N PRO A 267 35.65 1.27 -8.01
CA PRO A 267 34.66 1.20 -6.94
C PRO A 267 34.06 2.58 -6.66
N GLY A 268 32.73 2.62 -6.53
CA GLY A 268 31.94 3.75 -6.06
C GLY A 268 31.35 3.47 -4.68
N VAL A 269 31.25 4.52 -3.86
CA VAL A 269 30.60 4.47 -2.54
C VAL A 269 29.65 5.65 -2.43
N THR A 270 28.46 5.42 -1.91
CA THR A 270 27.49 6.47 -1.62
C THR A 270 26.89 6.26 -0.24
N TYR A 271 26.75 7.35 0.51
CA TYR A 271 26.18 7.36 1.85
C TYR A 271 24.81 8.02 1.81
N ASP A 272 23.88 7.47 2.56
CA ASP A 272 22.54 8.07 2.72
C ASP A 272 22.03 7.86 4.14
N ASP A 273 21.22 8.80 4.61
CA ASP A 273 20.66 8.81 5.96
C ASP A 273 19.13 8.92 5.85
N PHE A 274 18.40 7.91 6.32
CA PHE A 274 16.93 7.91 6.34
C PHE A 274 16.42 8.23 7.74
N PRO A 275 15.94 9.46 8.00
CA PRO A 275 15.35 9.78 9.27
C PRO A 275 14.00 9.09 9.43
N PHE A 276 13.69 8.67 10.64
CA PHE A 276 12.38 8.13 10.98
C PHE A 276 11.90 8.60 12.34
N GLN A 277 10.59 8.53 12.54
CA GLN A 277 9.96 8.78 13.81
C GLN A 277 8.90 7.71 14.07
N CYS A 278 8.81 7.23 15.30
CA CYS A 278 7.73 6.36 15.76
C CYS A 278 7.29 6.75 17.16
N PHE A 279 6.12 6.31 17.57
CA PHE A 279 5.67 6.40 18.95
C PHE A 279 5.29 5.02 19.48
N ILE A 280 5.41 4.85 20.80
CA ILE A 280 5.01 3.64 21.51
C ILE A 280 3.97 4.01 22.55
N ASP A 281 2.83 3.32 22.49
CA ASP A 281 1.77 3.44 23.49
C ASP A 281 2.19 2.81 24.82
N ARG A 282 2.12 3.60 25.88
CA ARG A 282 2.54 3.24 27.23
C ARG A 282 1.67 3.91 28.27
N ASP A 283 0.68 3.19 28.80
CA ASP A 283 -0.21 3.69 29.86
C ASP A 283 0.53 4.16 31.13
N ASP A 284 1.76 3.68 31.35
CA ASP A 284 2.63 4.09 32.46
C ASP A 284 3.59 5.24 32.11
N ALA A 285 3.54 5.80 30.90
CA ALA A 285 4.33 6.96 30.50
C ALA A 285 3.66 8.26 30.93
N ASN A 286 4.42 9.11 31.61
CA ASN A 286 4.07 10.46 32.00
C ASN A 286 5.21 11.42 31.66
N GLU A 287 4.90 12.71 31.57
CA GLU A 287 5.90 13.75 31.35
C GLU A 287 7.01 13.69 32.42
N GLY A 288 8.26 13.63 31.98
CA GLY A 288 9.44 13.51 32.85
C GLY A 288 9.86 12.08 33.21
N ASP A 289 9.12 11.05 32.80
CA ASP A 289 9.59 9.66 32.93
C ASP A 289 10.81 9.40 32.02
N GLU A 290 11.73 8.55 32.49
CA GLU A 290 12.88 8.10 31.70
C GLU A 290 12.63 6.70 31.10
N PHE A 291 13.03 6.52 29.84
CA PHE A 291 12.96 5.25 29.13
C PHE A 291 14.32 4.94 28.49
N ASP A 292 14.67 3.66 28.44
CA ASP A 292 15.85 3.15 27.75
C ASP A 292 15.44 2.44 26.47
N ILE A 293 16.18 2.65 25.38
CA ILE A 293 16.06 1.85 24.16
C ILE A 293 16.81 0.53 24.41
N VAL A 294 16.06 -0.57 24.48
CA VAL A 294 16.58 -1.92 24.75
C VAL A 294 16.80 -2.74 23.47
N GLY A 295 16.37 -2.22 22.33
CA GLY A 295 16.65 -2.81 21.02
C GLY A 295 16.30 -1.87 19.88
N ALA A 296 17.15 -1.83 18.86
CA ALA A 296 16.94 -1.13 17.61
C ALA A 296 17.51 -2.01 16.50
N ALA A 297 16.68 -2.46 15.56
CA ALA A 297 17.09 -3.37 14.51
C ALA A 297 16.22 -3.23 13.26
N ILE A 298 16.83 -3.48 12.10
CA ILE A 298 16.12 -3.80 10.86
C ILE A 298 15.68 -5.25 10.98
N LEU A 299 14.38 -5.51 10.89
CA LEU A 299 13.82 -6.87 10.96
C LEU A 299 13.99 -7.60 9.64
N CYS A 300 13.71 -6.91 8.54
CA CYS A 300 13.86 -7.42 7.19
C CYS A 300 13.99 -6.29 6.18
N ASP A 301 14.73 -6.56 5.12
CA ASP A 301 14.64 -5.85 3.86
C ASP A 301 13.46 -6.48 3.09
N VAL A 302 12.43 -5.69 2.80
CA VAL A 302 11.30 -6.11 1.96
C VAL A 302 11.77 -6.23 0.51
N PHE A 303 12.49 -5.22 0.04
CA PHE A 303 13.23 -5.25 -1.22
C PHE A 303 14.38 -4.23 -1.20
N ALA A 304 15.38 -4.45 -2.04
CA ALA A 304 16.47 -3.51 -2.27
C ALA A 304 17.08 -3.77 -3.66
N HIS A 305 16.87 -2.86 -4.61
CA HIS A 305 17.30 -3.04 -6.00
C HIS A 305 17.66 -1.72 -6.69
N PRO A 306 18.54 -1.76 -7.71
CA PRO A 306 18.75 -0.62 -8.57
C PRO A 306 17.49 -0.26 -9.35
N THR A 307 17.34 1.02 -9.69
CA THR A 307 16.29 1.54 -10.56
C THR A 307 16.84 2.71 -11.39
N ASN A 308 15.98 3.29 -12.24
CA ASN A 308 16.33 4.37 -13.15
C ASN A 308 17.52 3.96 -14.04
N PHE A 309 17.28 2.92 -14.84
CA PHE A 309 18.28 2.35 -15.74
C PHE A 309 18.47 3.22 -16.97
N GLY A 310 19.68 3.19 -17.54
CA GLY A 310 19.99 3.85 -18.79
C GLY A 310 21.35 3.43 -19.30
N THR A 311 21.90 4.22 -20.21
CA THR A 311 23.19 3.95 -20.83
C THR A 311 24.19 5.06 -20.51
N HIS A 312 25.42 4.70 -20.16
CA HIS A 312 26.49 5.67 -19.95
C HIS A 312 26.78 6.43 -21.26
N THR A 313 26.74 7.76 -21.21
CA THR A 313 26.77 8.62 -22.40
C THR A 313 28.02 8.46 -23.28
N GLU A 314 29.15 8.08 -22.68
CA GLU A 314 30.44 7.98 -23.39
C GLU A 314 30.84 6.56 -23.78
N PHE A 315 30.37 5.55 -23.04
CA PHE A 315 30.87 4.17 -23.11
C PHE A 315 29.81 3.15 -23.51
N ASP A 316 28.58 3.62 -23.76
CA ASP A 316 27.43 2.80 -24.20
C ASP A 316 27.17 1.59 -23.27
N SER A 317 27.56 1.70 -21.99
CA SER A 317 27.43 0.64 -21.00
C SER A 317 26.13 0.81 -20.20
N PRO A 318 25.38 -0.27 -19.93
CA PRO A 318 24.18 -0.21 -19.11
C PRO A 318 24.52 0.18 -17.66
N VAL A 319 23.73 1.09 -17.11
CA VAL A 319 23.95 1.64 -15.78
C VAL A 319 22.63 1.91 -15.03
N ALA A 320 22.70 1.94 -13.70
CA ALA A 320 21.63 2.35 -12.81
C ALA A 320 22.00 3.66 -12.10
N TRP A 321 21.06 4.61 -12.07
CA TRP A 321 21.27 5.92 -11.45
C TRP A 321 20.72 6.01 -10.02
N ARG A 322 19.88 5.06 -9.62
CA ARG A 322 19.18 5.10 -8.34
C ARG A 322 19.18 3.73 -7.69
N PHE A 323 19.11 3.71 -6.37
CA PHE A 323 18.89 2.52 -5.57
C PHE A 323 17.65 2.74 -4.70
N VAL A 324 16.68 1.82 -4.78
CA VAL A 324 15.42 1.90 -4.04
C VAL A 324 15.33 0.71 -3.11
N GLU A 325 14.85 0.96 -1.90
CA GLU A 325 14.71 -0.06 -0.88
C GLU A 325 13.50 0.20 0.00
N LYS A 326 13.00 -0.88 0.60
CA LYS A 326 11.92 -0.85 1.57
C LYS A 326 12.23 -1.81 2.69
N GLU A 327 12.09 -1.35 3.93
CA GLU A 327 12.54 -2.10 5.11
C GLU A 327 11.61 -1.92 6.31
N ILE A 328 11.60 -2.91 7.20
CA ILE A 328 10.86 -2.85 8.46
C ILE A 328 11.83 -2.67 9.62
N VAL A 329 11.70 -1.56 10.35
CA VAL A 329 12.51 -1.27 11.54
C VAL A 329 11.70 -1.47 12.81
N LYS A 330 12.33 -2.09 13.81
CA LYS A 330 11.76 -2.30 15.15
C LYS A 330 12.61 -1.62 16.21
N ILE A 331 11.99 -0.71 16.96
CA ILE A 331 12.59 -0.09 18.13
C ILE A 331 11.81 -0.52 19.37
N CYS A 332 12.52 -0.99 20.39
CA CYS A 332 11.95 -1.43 21.65
C CYS A 332 12.47 -0.59 22.81
N ILE A 333 11.57 -0.23 23.71
CA ILE A 333 11.87 0.55 24.91
C ILE A 333 11.51 -0.21 26.18
N ARG A 334 12.09 0.22 27.29
CA ARG A 334 11.71 -0.19 28.64
C ARG A 334 11.75 1.03 29.56
N LYS A 335 10.81 1.12 30.52
CA LYS A 335 10.80 2.21 31.49
C LYS A 335 11.98 2.04 32.45
N LYS A 336 12.69 3.11 32.75
CA LYS A 336 13.79 3.08 33.71
C LYS A 336 13.21 3.12 35.11
N LEU A 337 13.52 2.10 35.91
CA LEU A 337 13.08 2.07 37.31
C LEU A 337 14.03 2.97 38.10
N LEU A 338 13.48 3.99 38.77
CA LEU A 338 14.24 4.80 39.72
C LEU A 338 14.78 3.87 40.82
N GLY A 339 16.09 3.68 40.84
CA GLY A 339 16.81 2.89 41.83
C GLY A 339 17.04 3.63 43.13
#